data_AF-A0A1J3IDL1-F1
#
_entry.id   AF-A0A1J3IDL1-F1
#
_cell.length_a   1.000
_cell.length_b   1.000
_cell.length_c   1.000
_cell.angle_alpha   90.00
_cell.angle_beta   90.00
_cell.angle_gamma   90.00
#
_symmetry.space_group_name_H-M   'P 1'
#
loop_
_entity.id
_entity.type
_entity.pdbx_description
1 polymer ?
#
loop_
_entity_poly.entity_id
_entity_poly.type
_entity_poly.pdbx_seq_one_letter_code
_entity_poly.pdbx_strand_id
1 'polypeptide(L)'
;MGLHTLRLATVPMTLSTFSSRLSLKPFSNTLVALGLFSHHVQPRKHFLVRAFSTSAAVQDIPATQASDSSAGKPQWKAAIDFKWIRDNKEAVEVNIKNRNSNANLEAVLELYENMVNLQKEVEGLREERNNVAKKMKGKLEPSERERLVEEGKNLKESLVTLEEDLVKLRDELQHVAQSIPNMTHPDVPVGGEDSSAIRKEVGSPREFTFPIKDHLQLGKDLDLIDFDSASEVSGSKFFYLKNEAVLLEMALLNWTLSEVMKKGFTPLTTPEIVRSSIVEKCGFQPRGDNTQVYSIEGTDQCLIGTAEIPVGGIHMDSILLETALPLKYIAFSHCFRTEAGAAGAATKGLYRVHQFSKAEMFIICRPEESESFHDELIQIEEDLFTSLGLHFKTLDMATADLGAPAYRKFDIEAWMPGLGKFGEISSASNCTDYQSRRLGIRYRPSEPLQTGPKKGKTSLPATKFVHTLNATACAIPRMMVCLLENYQQEDGSVVIPEPLRPFMGGIELIKPKLR
;
A
#
# COMPACT_ATOMS: atom_id res chain seq x y z
N MET A 1 51.55 -14.49 -10.40
CA MET A 1 51.47 -15.84 -9.79
C MET A 1 50.01 -16.11 -9.45
N GLY A 2 49.42 -17.17 -10.00
CA GLY A 2 48.15 -17.77 -9.54
C GLY A 2 46.83 -17.20 -10.08
N LEU A 3 46.56 -17.37 -11.38
CA LEU A 3 45.18 -17.38 -11.92
C LEU A 3 44.56 -18.77 -11.69
N HIS A 4 43.40 -18.85 -11.06
CA HIS A 4 42.55 -20.04 -11.09
C HIS A 4 41.25 -19.72 -11.84
N THR A 5 41.19 -20.23 -13.07
CA THR A 5 40.03 -20.25 -13.95
C THR A 5 39.25 -21.55 -13.69
N LEU A 6 37.96 -21.46 -13.36
CA LEU A 6 37.08 -22.63 -13.27
C LEU A 6 36.46 -22.91 -14.65
N ARG A 7 36.69 -24.13 -15.15
CA ARG A 7 36.16 -24.67 -16.40
C ARG A 7 34.68 -25.03 -16.26
N LEU A 8 33.84 -24.53 -17.16
CA LEU A 8 32.49 -25.04 -17.41
C LEU A 8 32.58 -26.37 -18.15
N ALA A 9 31.96 -27.42 -17.60
CA ALA A 9 31.79 -28.71 -18.24
C ALA A 9 30.58 -28.67 -19.18
N THR A 10 30.83 -29.00 -20.45
CA THR A 10 29.82 -29.22 -21.48
C THR A 10 29.23 -30.61 -21.36
N VAL A 11 27.89 -30.71 -21.34
CA VAL A 11 27.14 -31.98 -21.43
C VAL A 11 26.67 -32.16 -22.89
N PRO A 12 26.89 -33.32 -23.54
CA PRO A 12 26.50 -33.52 -24.93
C PRO A 12 25.01 -33.87 -25.09
N MET A 13 24.35 -33.22 -26.06
CA MET A 13 23.05 -33.63 -26.60
C MET A 13 23.17 -35.00 -27.28
N THR A 14 22.34 -35.95 -26.89
CA THR A 14 22.05 -37.15 -27.69
C THR A 14 20.59 -37.12 -28.12
N LEU A 15 20.38 -36.98 -29.43
CA LEU A 15 19.09 -37.24 -30.06
C LEU A 15 18.86 -38.75 -30.06
N SER A 16 17.73 -39.21 -29.50
CA SER A 16 17.18 -40.52 -29.83
C SER A 16 15.69 -40.38 -30.14
N THR A 17 15.35 -40.80 -31.35
CA THR A 17 14.01 -40.90 -31.89
C THR A 17 13.36 -42.18 -31.35
N PHE A 18 12.23 -42.05 -30.65
CA PHE A 18 11.33 -43.19 -30.42
C PHE A 18 9.90 -42.79 -30.74
N SER A 19 9.40 -43.40 -31.82
CA SER A 19 8.00 -43.44 -32.21
C SER A 19 7.27 -44.43 -31.29
N SER A 20 6.17 -44.00 -30.68
CA SER A 20 5.13 -44.95 -30.26
C SER A 20 3.74 -44.36 -30.51
N ARG A 21 2.95 -45.12 -31.29
CA ARG A 21 1.55 -44.87 -31.60
C ARG A 21 0.73 -45.15 -30.34
N LEU A 22 -0.15 -44.23 -29.95
CA LEU A 22 -1.30 -44.55 -29.10
C LEU A 22 -2.61 -44.21 -29.82
N SER A 23 -3.42 -45.26 -29.94
CA SER A 23 -4.76 -45.30 -30.50
C SER A 23 -5.76 -44.76 -29.48
N LEU A 24 -6.48 -43.69 -29.82
CA LEU A 24 -7.65 -43.21 -29.10
C LEU A 24 -8.93 -43.69 -29.82
N LYS A 25 -9.75 -44.48 -29.13
CA LYS A 25 -11.13 -44.81 -29.52
C LYS A 25 -12.09 -43.77 -28.93
N PRO A 26 -13.17 -43.37 -29.63
CA PRO A 26 -14.13 -42.40 -29.10
C PRO A 26 -15.19 -43.08 -28.22
N PHE A 27 -15.55 -42.43 -27.12
CA PHE A 27 -16.71 -42.82 -26.31
C PHE A 27 -18.00 -42.17 -26.82
N SER A 28 -19.06 -42.96 -26.73
CA SER A 28 -20.39 -42.77 -27.32
C SER A 28 -21.23 -41.67 -26.66
N ASN A 29 -21.99 -40.98 -27.49
CA ASN A 29 -23.16 -40.16 -27.15
C ASN A 29 -24.17 -40.97 -26.32
N THR A 30 -24.74 -40.35 -25.28
CA THR A 30 -26.08 -40.68 -24.79
C THR A 30 -26.79 -39.37 -24.40
N LEU A 31 -27.79 -39.01 -25.21
CA LEU A 31 -28.76 -37.95 -24.99
C LEU A 31 -29.83 -38.47 -24.03
N VAL A 32 -30.13 -37.73 -22.96
CA VAL A 32 -31.39 -37.85 -22.22
C VAL A 32 -32.06 -36.48 -22.23
N ALA A 33 -33.23 -36.44 -22.86
CA ALA A 33 -34.13 -35.30 -22.91
C ALA A 33 -35.09 -35.35 -21.71
N LEU A 34 -35.31 -34.23 -21.04
CA LEU A 34 -36.51 -33.99 -20.22
C LEU A 34 -36.67 -32.51 -19.88
N GLY A 35 -37.89 -32.00 -20.09
CA GLY A 35 -38.48 -30.97 -19.24
C GLY A 35 -38.48 -29.54 -19.76
N LEU A 36 -39.43 -29.21 -20.65
CA LEU A 36 -39.86 -27.85 -20.95
C LEU A 36 -40.60 -27.25 -19.74
N PHE A 37 -40.16 -26.09 -19.25
CA PHE A 37 -41.02 -25.08 -18.61
C PHE A 37 -40.66 -23.71 -19.17
N SER A 38 -41.63 -23.13 -19.87
CA SER A 38 -41.56 -21.80 -20.48
C SER A 38 -42.03 -20.77 -19.47
N HIS A 39 -41.18 -19.81 -19.13
CA HIS A 39 -41.60 -18.52 -18.59
C HIS A 39 -41.08 -17.38 -19.48
N HIS A 40 -42.03 -16.62 -20.02
CA HIS A 40 -41.84 -15.42 -20.80
C HIS A 40 -41.08 -14.33 -20.01
N VAL A 41 -39.92 -13.92 -20.52
CA VAL A 41 -39.30 -12.62 -20.20
C VAL A 41 -38.87 -11.95 -21.51
N GLN A 42 -39.30 -10.71 -21.71
CA GLN A 42 -39.02 -9.87 -22.88
C GLN A 42 -37.52 -9.53 -23.01
N PRO A 43 -36.95 -9.36 -24.22
CA PRO A 43 -35.55 -9.00 -24.38
C PRO A 43 -35.36 -7.48 -24.27
N ARG A 44 -34.49 -7.04 -23.35
CA ARG A 44 -33.89 -5.70 -23.39
C ARG A 44 -32.79 -5.67 -24.45
N LYS A 45 -32.79 -4.61 -25.26
CA LYS A 45 -31.84 -4.34 -26.34
C LYS A 45 -30.41 -4.23 -25.78
N HIS A 46 -29.51 -5.12 -26.23
CA HIS A 46 -28.07 -4.96 -26.03
C HIS A 46 -27.51 -3.91 -27.00
N PHE A 47 -26.91 -2.86 -26.45
CA PHE A 47 -26.02 -1.98 -27.20
C PHE A 47 -24.69 -2.71 -27.41
N LEU A 48 -24.29 -2.86 -28.68
CA LEU A 48 -22.97 -3.30 -29.09
C LEU A 48 -21.92 -2.31 -28.58
N VAL A 49 -21.13 -2.70 -27.57
CA VAL A 49 -19.86 -2.03 -27.27
C VAL A 49 -18.79 -2.70 -28.13
N ARG A 50 -18.27 -1.91 -29.07
CA ARG A 50 -17.21 -2.27 -30.01
C ARG A 50 -15.91 -2.42 -29.22
N ALA A 51 -15.35 -3.62 -29.20
CA ALA A 51 -14.01 -3.89 -28.66
C ALA A 51 -12.96 -3.15 -29.51
N PHE A 52 -12.19 -2.26 -28.90
CA PHE A 52 -10.98 -1.71 -29.50
C PHE A 52 -9.82 -2.66 -29.16
N SER A 53 -9.57 -3.62 -30.06
CA SER A 53 -8.30 -4.35 -30.11
C SER A 53 -7.34 -3.60 -31.05
N THR A 54 -6.31 -2.96 -30.51
CA THR A 54 -5.16 -2.54 -31.31
C THR A 54 -3.94 -3.29 -30.82
N SER A 55 -3.63 -4.38 -31.52
CA SER A 55 -2.35 -5.07 -31.51
C SER A 55 -1.30 -4.17 -32.17
N ALA A 56 -0.31 -3.70 -31.42
CA ALA A 56 0.90 -3.13 -31.98
C ALA A 56 2.01 -4.19 -31.88
N ALA A 57 2.43 -4.71 -33.04
CA ALA A 57 3.58 -5.60 -33.16
C ALA A 57 4.86 -4.83 -32.84
N VAL A 58 5.67 -5.35 -31.92
CA VAL A 58 7.01 -4.84 -31.63
C VAL A 58 7.97 -5.51 -32.61
N GLN A 59 8.62 -4.72 -33.46
CA GLN A 59 9.79 -5.15 -34.24
C GLN A 59 11.05 -4.89 -33.41
N ASP A 60 11.87 -5.92 -33.25
CA ASP A 60 13.19 -5.85 -32.62
C ASP A 60 14.15 -4.99 -33.45
N ILE A 61 14.84 -4.05 -32.79
CA ILE A 61 15.99 -3.31 -33.35
C ILE A 61 17.21 -3.58 -32.45
N PRO A 62 18.41 -3.87 -32.99
CA PRO A 62 19.56 -4.26 -32.18
C PRO A 62 20.12 -3.08 -31.37
N ALA A 63 20.48 -3.37 -30.12
CA ALA A 63 21.12 -2.42 -29.21
C ALA A 63 22.46 -1.94 -29.78
N THR A 64 22.53 -0.64 -30.08
CA THR A 64 23.79 0.06 -30.33
C THR A 64 24.11 0.87 -29.08
N GLN A 65 25.31 0.68 -28.52
CA GLN A 65 25.80 1.38 -27.33
C GLN A 65 25.72 2.90 -27.53
N ALA A 66 24.79 3.55 -26.83
CA ALA A 66 24.72 5.00 -26.73
C ALA A 66 25.34 5.42 -25.40
N SER A 67 26.34 6.30 -25.50
CA SER A 67 27.05 6.97 -24.43
C SER A 67 26.11 7.69 -23.46
N ASP A 68 26.40 7.56 -22.17
CA ASP A 68 25.80 8.31 -21.06
C ASP A 68 25.77 9.82 -21.36
N SER A 69 24.57 10.35 -21.60
CA SER A 69 24.29 11.78 -21.58
C SER A 69 23.04 12.04 -20.75
N SER A 70 23.25 12.38 -19.47
CA SER A 70 22.34 13.13 -18.59
C SER A 70 20.82 12.87 -18.72
N ALA A 71 20.39 11.61 -18.58
CA ALA A 71 19.01 11.36 -18.19
C ALA A 71 18.85 11.87 -16.74
N GLY A 72 18.27 13.07 -16.56
CA GLY A 72 18.03 13.64 -15.25
C GLY A 72 17.33 12.62 -14.34
N LYS A 73 17.82 12.46 -13.11
CA LYS A 73 17.20 11.56 -12.12
C LYS A 73 15.69 11.85 -12.06
N PRO A 74 14.81 10.83 -12.03
CA PRO A 74 13.38 11.05 -11.94
C PRO A 74 13.07 11.91 -10.71
N GLN A 75 12.52 13.09 -10.95
CA GLN A 75 12.23 14.09 -9.94
C GLN A 75 11.06 13.61 -9.09
N TRP A 76 11.28 13.42 -7.79
CA TRP A 76 10.22 13.14 -6.83
C TRP A 76 9.22 14.30 -6.81
N LYS A 77 7.93 14.03 -7.04
CA LYS A 77 6.92 15.08 -7.17
C LYS A 77 5.67 14.73 -6.38
N ALA A 78 5.51 15.38 -5.23
CA ALA A 78 4.30 15.33 -4.41
C ALA A 78 3.66 16.72 -4.32
N ALA A 79 2.34 16.78 -4.17
CA ALA A 79 1.59 18.01 -3.94
C ALA A 79 1.53 18.39 -2.46
N ILE A 80 2.70 18.48 -1.81
CA ILE A 80 2.84 18.94 -0.43
C ILE A 80 2.51 20.43 -0.37
N ASP A 81 1.66 20.83 0.57
CA ASP A 81 1.26 22.22 0.76
C ASP A 81 2.26 22.95 1.67
N PHE A 82 3.42 23.32 1.10
CA PHE A 82 4.48 24.03 1.84
C PHE A 82 4.00 25.35 2.45
N LYS A 83 3.09 26.04 1.75
CA LYS A 83 2.51 27.28 2.24
C LYS A 83 1.69 27.02 3.49
N TRP A 84 0.83 26.00 3.48
CA TRP A 84 0.05 25.61 4.64
C TRP A 84 0.95 25.22 5.82
N ILE A 85 2.04 24.47 5.59
CA ILE A 85 3.01 24.12 6.63
C ILE A 85 3.58 25.38 7.28
N ARG A 86 4.02 26.37 6.49
CA ARG A 86 4.52 27.66 7.00
C ARG A 86 3.44 28.43 7.76
N ASP A 87 2.24 28.52 7.20
CA ASP A 87 1.14 29.30 7.77
C ASP A 87 0.58 28.67 9.06
N ASN A 88 0.89 27.39 9.34
CA ASN A 88 0.44 26.64 10.52
C ASN A 88 1.62 26.02 11.31
N LYS A 89 2.79 26.66 11.27
CA LYS A 89 4.05 26.09 11.80
C LYS A 89 3.95 25.63 13.25
N GLU A 90 3.23 26.35 14.12
CA GLU A 90 3.08 26.01 15.53
C GLU A 90 2.31 24.69 15.70
N ALA A 91 1.25 24.48 14.92
CA ALA A 91 0.48 23.24 14.96
C ALA A 91 1.30 22.05 14.40
N VAL A 92 2.08 22.29 13.35
CA VAL A 92 2.96 21.28 12.75
C VAL A 92 4.07 20.89 13.73
N GLU A 93 4.69 21.85 14.42
CA GLU A 93 5.72 21.61 15.43
C GLU A 93 5.20 20.74 16.58
N VAL A 94 4.03 21.10 17.14
CA VAL A 94 3.39 20.30 18.18
C VAL A 94 3.07 18.89 17.68
N ASN A 95 2.58 18.75 16.45
CA ASN A 95 2.26 17.46 15.85
C ASN A 95 3.51 16.58 15.67
N ILE A 96 4.61 17.13 15.15
CA ILE A 96 5.89 16.41 15.00
C ILE A 96 6.38 15.89 16.36
N LYS A 97 6.33 16.74 17.38
CA LYS A 97 6.72 16.38 18.75
C LYS A 97 5.84 15.26 19.32
N ASN A 98 4.52 15.41 19.25
CA ASN A 98 3.58 14.42 19.80
C ASN A 98 3.68 13.07 19.07
N ARG A 99 4.01 13.06 17.77
CA ARG A 99 4.23 11.85 16.98
C ARG A 99 5.60 11.22 17.15
N ASN A 100 6.49 11.83 17.93
CA ASN A 100 7.89 11.43 18.03
C ASN A 100 8.55 11.27 16.64
N SER A 101 8.29 12.22 15.74
CA SER A 101 8.82 12.22 14.38
C SER A 101 10.19 12.92 14.33
N ASN A 102 11.08 12.43 13.47
CA ASN A 102 12.41 13.02 13.21
C ASN A 102 12.38 14.13 12.13
N ALA A 103 11.19 14.56 11.70
CA ALA A 103 11.04 15.58 10.68
C ALA A 103 11.63 16.94 11.12
N ASN A 104 12.43 17.56 10.27
CA ASN A 104 13.03 18.86 10.54
C ASN A 104 12.17 19.99 9.94
N LEU A 105 11.27 20.55 10.75
CA LEU A 105 10.38 21.64 10.32
C LEU A 105 11.15 22.89 9.91
N GLU A 106 12.19 23.28 10.67
CA GLU A 106 12.96 24.50 10.39
C GLU A 106 13.62 24.44 9.01
N ALA A 107 14.23 23.31 8.67
CA ALA A 107 14.82 23.10 7.34
C ALA A 107 13.76 23.22 6.22
N VAL A 108 12.54 22.72 6.43
CA VAL A 108 11.44 22.88 5.46
C VAL A 108 11.08 24.35 5.29
N LEU A 109 10.99 25.11 6.37
CA LEU A 109 10.64 26.54 6.34
C LEU A 109 11.74 27.36 5.64
N GLU A 110 13.00 27.14 5.99
CA GLU A 110 14.15 27.80 5.36
C GLU A 110 14.21 27.52 3.85
N LEU A 111 14.14 26.25 3.46
CA LEU A 111 14.13 25.86 2.05
C LEU A 111 12.94 26.45 1.29
N TYR A 112 11.76 26.51 1.93
CA TYR A 112 10.58 27.12 1.32
C TYR A 112 10.73 28.64 1.14
N GLU A 113 11.28 29.35 2.12
CA GLU A 113 11.55 30.79 2.00
C GLU A 113 12.58 31.08 0.91
N ASN A 114 13.67 30.33 0.87
CA ASN A 114 14.68 30.41 -0.18
C ASN A 114 14.06 30.16 -1.57
N MET A 115 13.19 29.14 -1.68
CA MET A 115 12.51 28.81 -2.93
C MET A 115 11.57 29.93 -3.38
N VAL A 116 10.82 30.54 -2.46
CA VAL A 116 9.95 31.67 -2.76
C VAL A 116 10.74 32.90 -3.19
N ASN A 117 11.88 33.18 -2.56
CA ASN A 117 12.74 34.33 -2.90
C ASN A 117 13.39 34.14 -4.29
N LEU A 118 13.99 32.98 -4.54
CA LEU A 118 14.56 32.65 -5.84
C LEU A 118 13.50 32.64 -6.94
N GLN A 119 12.29 32.15 -6.65
CA GLN A 119 11.19 32.22 -7.60
C GLN A 119 10.80 33.67 -7.95
N LYS A 120 10.80 34.60 -6.99
CA LYS A 120 10.56 36.02 -7.27
C LYS A 120 11.66 36.62 -8.16
N GLU A 121 12.92 36.27 -7.93
CA GLU A 121 14.04 36.72 -8.76
C GLU A 121 13.92 36.22 -10.21
N VAL A 122 13.59 34.94 -10.39
CA VAL A 122 13.35 34.34 -11.71
C VAL A 122 12.20 35.06 -12.44
N GLU A 123 11.08 35.32 -11.76
CA GLU A 123 9.96 36.07 -12.36
C GLU A 123 10.33 37.52 -12.69
N GLY A 124 11.14 38.18 -11.85
CA GLY A 124 11.68 39.51 -12.11
C GLY A 124 12.54 39.56 -13.37
N LEU A 125 13.51 38.63 -13.50
CA LEU A 125 14.36 38.54 -14.70
C LEU A 125 13.55 38.17 -15.96
N ARG A 126 12.52 37.33 -15.84
CA ARG A 126 11.59 37.03 -16.94
C ARG A 126 10.87 38.28 -17.40
N GLU A 127 10.41 39.10 -16.47
CA GLU A 127 9.78 40.38 -16.76
C GLU A 127 10.75 41.36 -17.45
N GLU A 128 11.97 41.51 -16.91
CA GLU A 128 13.02 42.35 -17.50
C GLU A 128 13.36 41.92 -18.94
N ARG A 129 13.62 40.62 -19.15
CA ARG A 129 13.88 40.05 -20.48
C ARG A 129 12.73 40.34 -21.44
N ASN A 130 11.49 40.17 -20.99
CA ASN A 130 10.32 40.46 -21.81
C ASN A 130 10.20 41.96 -22.13
N ASN A 131 10.60 42.84 -21.22
CA ASN A 131 10.63 44.28 -21.44
C ASN A 131 11.75 44.70 -22.40
N VAL A 132 12.94 44.11 -22.32
CA VAL A 132 14.02 44.28 -23.33
C VAL A 132 13.53 43.84 -24.71
N ALA A 133 12.90 42.66 -24.81
CA ALA A 133 12.34 42.18 -26.06
C ALA A 133 11.24 43.10 -26.63
N LYS A 134 10.45 43.76 -25.76
CA LYS A 134 9.49 44.80 -26.19
C LYS A 134 10.18 46.06 -26.69
N LYS A 135 11.23 46.55 -26.01
CA LYS A 135 12.01 47.73 -26.43
C LYS A 135 12.64 47.53 -27.82
N MET A 136 13.01 46.30 -28.16
CA MET A 136 13.53 45.93 -29.49
C MET A 136 12.50 45.98 -30.63
N LYS A 137 11.19 46.13 -30.33
CA LYS A 137 10.14 46.25 -31.34
C LYS A 137 10.07 47.69 -31.86
N GLY A 138 10.68 47.93 -33.03
CA GLY A 138 10.63 49.23 -33.71
C GLY A 138 11.92 49.56 -34.46
N LYS A 139 11.96 50.76 -35.06
CA LYS A 139 13.22 51.32 -35.59
C LYS A 139 14.06 51.81 -34.40
N LEU A 140 15.28 51.29 -34.31
CA LEU A 140 16.29 51.66 -33.32
C LEU A 140 17.59 51.93 -34.06
N GLU A 141 18.42 52.81 -33.52
CA GLU A 141 19.79 52.99 -33.98
C GLU A 141 20.58 51.67 -33.83
N PRO A 142 21.50 51.34 -34.75
CA PRO A 142 22.24 50.08 -34.71
C PRO A 142 22.95 49.81 -33.37
N SER A 143 23.58 50.83 -32.78
CA SER A 143 24.28 50.72 -31.50
C SER A 143 23.36 50.44 -30.31
N GLU A 144 22.18 51.06 -30.28
CA GLU A 144 21.17 50.81 -29.24
C GLU A 144 20.58 49.41 -29.37
N ARG A 145 20.37 48.94 -30.60
CA ARG A 145 19.93 47.58 -30.87
C ARG A 145 20.95 46.54 -30.42
N GLU A 146 22.24 46.74 -30.70
CA GLU A 146 23.32 45.86 -30.23
C GLU A 146 23.37 45.80 -28.69
N ARG A 147 23.23 46.93 -28.00
CA ARG A 147 23.19 46.96 -26.53
C ARG A 147 22.04 46.13 -25.96
N LEU A 148 20.82 46.28 -26.51
CA LEU A 148 19.65 45.51 -26.07
C LEU A 148 19.77 44.01 -26.38
N VAL A 149 20.46 43.64 -27.47
CA VAL A 149 20.76 42.23 -27.77
C VAL A 149 21.68 41.63 -26.71
N GLU A 150 22.75 42.35 -26.33
CA GLU A 150 23.69 41.87 -25.32
C GLU A 150 23.03 41.81 -23.93
N GLU A 151 22.23 42.81 -23.56
CA GLU A 151 21.43 42.79 -22.33
C GLU A 151 20.47 41.59 -22.30
N GLY A 152 19.73 41.35 -23.39
CA GLY A 152 18.83 40.20 -23.51
C GLY A 152 19.56 38.85 -23.44
N LYS A 153 20.78 38.77 -23.97
CA LYS A 153 21.62 37.57 -23.89
C LYS A 153 22.09 37.31 -22.45
N ASN A 154 22.60 38.33 -21.77
CA ASN A 154 23.02 38.23 -20.37
C ASN A 154 21.85 37.83 -19.46
N LEU A 155 20.67 38.45 -19.64
CA LEU A 155 19.46 38.07 -18.90
C LEU A 155 19.06 36.61 -19.15
N LYS A 156 19.20 36.13 -20.38
CA LYS A 156 18.92 34.72 -20.73
C LYS A 156 19.91 33.79 -20.03
N GLU A 157 21.19 34.11 -20.03
CA GLU A 157 22.22 33.30 -19.36
C GLU A 157 22.00 33.24 -17.85
N SER A 158 21.71 34.38 -17.20
CA SER A 158 21.35 34.40 -15.77
C SER A 158 20.08 33.62 -15.45
N LEU A 159 19.06 33.72 -16.32
CA LEU A 159 17.81 32.97 -16.15
C LEU A 159 18.03 31.45 -16.19
N VAL A 160 18.89 30.95 -17.07
CA VAL A 160 19.19 29.50 -17.14
C VAL A 160 19.74 29.01 -15.80
N THR A 161 20.72 29.71 -15.24
CA THR A 161 21.32 29.35 -13.95
C THR A 161 20.30 29.38 -12.80
N LEU A 162 19.51 30.46 -12.67
CA LEU A 162 18.53 30.57 -11.59
C LEU A 162 17.38 29.57 -11.74
N GLU A 163 16.98 29.23 -12.98
CA GLU A 163 15.97 28.19 -13.23
C GLU A 163 16.48 26.80 -12.83
N GLU A 164 17.75 26.48 -13.10
CA GLU A 164 18.39 25.24 -12.64
C GLU A 164 18.47 25.18 -11.11
N ASP A 165 18.87 26.26 -10.46
CA ASP A 165 18.95 26.32 -8.99
C ASP A 165 17.55 26.24 -8.35
N LEU A 166 16.53 26.83 -8.98
CA LEU A 166 15.15 26.72 -8.53
C LEU A 166 14.62 25.27 -8.64
N VAL A 167 15.06 24.51 -9.64
CA VAL A 167 14.74 23.08 -9.75
C VAL A 167 15.40 22.30 -8.61
N LYS A 168 16.71 22.47 -8.38
CA LYS A 168 17.44 21.80 -7.29
C LYS A 168 16.83 22.10 -5.92
N LEU A 169 16.53 23.37 -5.66
CA LEU A 169 15.97 23.82 -4.39
C LEU A 169 14.56 23.27 -4.17
N ARG A 170 13.75 23.15 -5.24
CA ARG A 170 12.44 22.49 -5.17
C ARG A 170 12.57 21.01 -4.84
N ASP A 171 13.56 20.32 -5.38
CA ASP A 171 13.80 18.90 -5.11
C ASP A 171 14.25 18.65 -3.68
N GLU A 172 15.17 19.49 -3.20
CA GLU A 172 15.60 19.45 -1.81
C GLU A 172 14.43 19.70 -0.86
N LEU A 173 13.63 20.74 -1.13
CA LEU A 173 12.42 21.03 -0.34
C LEU A 173 11.45 19.84 -0.34
N GLN A 174 11.20 19.22 -1.49
CA GLN A 174 10.33 18.03 -1.58
C GLN A 174 10.89 16.86 -0.75
N HIS A 175 12.21 16.62 -0.83
CA HIS A 175 12.87 15.53 -0.12
C HIS A 175 12.91 15.71 1.40
N VAL A 176 13.02 16.95 1.89
CA VAL A 176 12.97 17.22 3.34
C VAL A 176 11.52 17.19 3.82
N ALA A 177 10.61 17.84 3.10
CA ALA A 177 9.21 17.99 3.53
C ALA A 177 8.39 16.70 3.50
N GLN A 178 8.80 15.69 2.72
CA GLN A 178 8.11 14.39 2.76
C GLN A 178 8.16 13.72 4.15
N SER A 179 9.17 14.05 4.97
CA SER A 179 9.30 13.55 6.35
C SER A 179 8.23 14.11 7.30
N ILE A 180 7.60 15.23 6.94
CA ILE A 180 6.51 15.82 7.72
C ILE A 180 5.34 14.82 7.72
N PRO A 181 4.93 14.31 8.91
CA PRO A 181 3.84 13.37 9.02
C PRO A 181 2.50 14.05 8.73
N ASN A 182 1.45 13.26 8.55
CA ASN A 182 0.10 13.79 8.52
C ASN A 182 -0.22 14.52 9.83
N MET A 183 -1.21 15.42 9.78
CA MET A 183 -1.77 15.99 11.00
C MET A 183 -2.49 14.91 11.81
N THR A 184 -2.74 15.17 13.08
CA THR A 184 -3.40 14.22 13.99
C THR A 184 -4.84 14.66 14.26
N HIS A 185 -5.75 13.70 14.28
CA HIS A 185 -7.13 13.93 14.70
C HIS A 185 -7.15 14.48 16.15
N PRO A 186 -7.96 15.50 16.47
CA PRO A 186 -7.99 16.11 17.81
C PRO A 186 -8.25 15.15 18.96
N ASP A 187 -9.07 14.13 18.74
CA ASP A 187 -9.44 13.12 19.75
C ASP A 187 -8.38 12.02 19.96
N VAL A 188 -7.28 12.00 19.20
CA VAL A 188 -6.24 10.99 19.38
C VAL A 188 -5.56 11.16 20.75
N PRO A 189 -5.39 10.08 21.53
CA PRO A 189 -4.66 10.14 22.80
C PRO A 189 -3.22 10.61 22.59
N VAL A 190 -2.77 11.60 23.37
CA VAL A 190 -1.40 12.11 23.28
C VAL A 190 -0.46 11.27 24.15
N GLY A 191 0.57 10.69 23.54
CA GLY A 191 1.59 9.94 24.27
C GLY A 191 2.22 8.81 23.45
N GLY A 192 2.90 7.92 24.17
CA GLY A 192 3.44 6.67 23.64
C GLY A 192 2.36 5.59 23.46
N GLU A 193 2.76 4.40 23.01
CA GLU A 193 1.87 3.25 22.79
C GLU A 193 0.97 2.94 24.01
N ASP A 194 1.52 3.00 25.23
CA ASP A 194 0.81 2.79 26.49
C ASP A 194 -0.29 3.84 26.78
N SER A 195 -0.34 4.94 26.03
CA SER A 195 -1.37 5.98 26.15
C SER A 195 -2.58 5.72 25.25
N SER A 196 -2.56 4.66 24.44
CA SER A 196 -3.68 4.28 23.57
C SER A 196 -4.91 3.92 24.41
N ALA A 197 -6.10 4.31 23.94
CA ALA A 197 -7.34 4.18 24.70
C ALA A 197 -8.16 2.98 24.23
N ILE A 198 -8.77 2.22 25.13
CA ILE A 198 -9.70 1.15 24.76
C ILE A 198 -11.00 1.79 24.24
N ARG A 199 -11.36 1.47 22.99
CA ARG A 199 -12.65 1.86 22.37
C ARG A 199 -13.75 0.87 22.73
N LYS A 200 -13.42 -0.42 22.65
CA LYS A 200 -14.37 -1.53 22.81
C LYS A 200 -13.64 -2.81 23.19
N GLU A 201 -14.31 -3.67 23.93
CA GLU A 201 -13.84 -5.03 24.25
C GLU A 201 -14.99 -6.01 23.98
N VAL A 202 -14.67 -7.15 23.36
CA VAL A 202 -15.65 -8.14 22.89
C VAL A 202 -15.24 -9.53 23.33
N GLY A 203 -16.21 -10.31 23.84
CA GLY A 203 -16.00 -11.68 24.30
C GLY A 203 -15.32 -11.76 25.65
N SER A 204 -14.77 -12.92 25.97
CA SER A 204 -14.00 -13.18 27.19
C SER A 204 -12.92 -14.23 26.91
N PRO A 205 -11.79 -14.23 27.64
CA PRO A 205 -10.78 -15.28 27.48
C PRO A 205 -11.41 -16.65 27.74
N ARG A 206 -11.04 -17.65 26.94
CA ARG A 206 -11.49 -19.03 27.18
C ARG A 206 -10.80 -19.58 28.43
N GLU A 207 -11.58 -20.21 29.30
CA GLU A 207 -11.03 -20.97 30.43
C GLU A 207 -10.67 -22.39 29.99
N PHE A 208 -9.48 -22.84 30.36
CA PHE A 208 -8.98 -24.18 30.07
C PHE A 208 -8.81 -24.95 31.38
N THR A 209 -9.35 -26.17 31.43
CA THR A 209 -9.21 -27.08 32.58
C THR A 209 -8.01 -28.01 32.46
N PHE A 210 -7.15 -27.76 31.47
CA PHE A 210 -5.96 -28.55 31.14
C PHE A 210 -4.79 -27.62 30.80
N PRO A 211 -3.53 -28.10 30.85
CA PRO A 211 -2.37 -27.32 30.45
C PRO A 211 -2.44 -26.92 28.97
N ILE A 212 -2.46 -25.62 28.68
CA ILE A 212 -2.52 -25.11 27.31
C ILE A 212 -1.18 -25.26 26.59
N LYS A 213 -1.24 -25.43 25.28
CA LYS A 213 -0.11 -25.38 24.36
C LYS A 213 -0.14 -24.08 23.57
N ASP A 214 1.02 -23.52 23.29
CA ASP A 214 1.15 -22.41 22.34
C ASP A 214 1.04 -22.91 20.90
N HIS A 215 0.91 -21.98 19.95
CA HIS A 215 0.82 -22.31 18.54
C HIS A 215 2.08 -23.00 17.97
N LEU A 216 3.27 -22.85 18.58
CA LEU A 216 4.47 -23.55 18.15
C LEU A 216 4.35 -25.05 18.49
N GLN A 217 3.97 -25.35 19.72
CA GLN A 217 3.79 -26.72 20.18
C GLN A 217 2.63 -27.39 19.44
N LEU A 218 1.49 -26.72 19.29
CA LEU A 218 0.37 -27.22 18.50
C LEU A 218 0.77 -27.42 17.04
N GLY A 219 1.47 -26.45 16.45
CA GLY A 219 1.97 -26.51 15.08
C GLY A 219 2.85 -27.73 14.83
N LYS A 220 3.69 -28.09 15.80
CA LYS A 220 4.56 -29.28 15.73
C LYS A 220 3.81 -30.58 15.99
N ASP A 221 2.97 -30.64 17.03
CA ASP A 221 2.25 -31.84 17.44
C ASP A 221 1.24 -32.31 16.38
N LEU A 222 0.62 -31.36 15.68
CA LEU A 222 -0.36 -31.60 14.63
C LEU A 222 0.27 -31.70 13.22
N ASP A 223 1.60 -31.56 13.11
CA ASP A 223 2.34 -31.51 11.84
C ASP A 223 1.82 -30.42 10.88
N LEU A 224 1.58 -29.22 11.41
CA LEU A 224 1.00 -28.08 10.70
C LEU A 224 2.02 -27.03 10.29
N ILE A 225 3.06 -26.81 11.09
CA ILE A 225 4.04 -25.73 10.88
C ILE A 225 5.45 -26.28 11.06
N ASP A 226 6.30 -26.08 10.05
CA ASP A 226 7.70 -26.48 10.07
C ASP A 226 8.61 -25.25 10.01
N PHE A 227 9.08 -24.84 11.19
CA PHE A 227 10.06 -23.75 11.35
C PHE A 227 11.50 -24.24 11.16
N ASP A 228 11.79 -25.49 11.49
CA ASP A 228 13.16 -26.02 11.46
C ASP A 228 13.64 -26.10 10.00
N SER A 229 12.85 -26.70 9.11
CA SER A 229 13.17 -26.76 7.68
C SER A 229 13.20 -25.37 7.04
N ALA A 230 12.31 -24.45 7.46
CA ALA A 230 12.30 -23.09 6.95
C ALA A 230 13.54 -22.30 7.38
N SER A 231 14.01 -22.49 8.61
CA SER A 231 15.24 -21.87 9.12
C SER A 231 16.48 -22.30 8.34
N GLU A 232 16.57 -23.59 7.98
CA GLU A 232 17.68 -24.11 7.17
C GLU A 232 17.66 -23.59 5.73
N VAL A 233 16.47 -23.36 5.15
CA VAL A 233 16.33 -22.97 3.73
C VAL A 233 16.34 -21.45 3.52
N SER A 234 15.64 -20.70 4.37
CA SER A 234 15.36 -19.26 4.18
C SER A 234 15.87 -18.39 5.34
N GLY A 235 16.40 -19.00 6.41
CA GLY A 235 16.81 -18.30 7.63
C GLY A 235 15.66 -18.14 8.63
N SER A 236 15.96 -17.49 9.76
CA SER A 236 15.01 -17.32 10.86
C SER A 236 13.74 -16.58 10.43
N LYS A 237 12.62 -16.78 11.14
CA LYS A 237 11.34 -16.08 10.96
C LYS A 237 10.65 -16.35 9.61
N PHE A 238 11.00 -17.46 8.96
CA PHE A 238 10.24 -18.10 7.89
C PHE A 238 9.63 -19.41 8.41
N PHE A 239 8.64 -19.94 7.70
CA PHE A 239 7.92 -21.16 8.07
C PHE A 239 7.37 -21.85 6.82
N TYR A 240 7.19 -23.17 6.90
CA TYR A 240 6.30 -23.90 5.99
C TYR A 240 4.98 -24.19 6.70
N LEU A 241 3.86 -24.03 5.99
CA LEU A 241 2.57 -24.60 6.39
C LEU A 241 2.39 -25.98 5.76
N LYS A 242 1.77 -26.89 6.51
CA LYS A 242 1.52 -28.28 6.12
C LYS A 242 0.08 -28.69 6.42
N ASN A 243 -0.40 -29.69 5.70
CA ASN A 243 -1.68 -30.35 5.97
C ASN A 243 -2.85 -29.35 6.13
N GLU A 244 -3.62 -29.45 7.20
CA GLU A 244 -4.79 -28.60 7.46
C GLU A 244 -4.45 -27.12 7.65
N ALA A 245 -3.20 -26.77 7.96
CA ALA A 245 -2.79 -25.37 8.07
C ALA A 245 -2.74 -24.67 6.70
N VAL A 246 -2.39 -25.40 5.63
CA VAL A 246 -2.48 -24.87 4.25
C VAL A 246 -3.95 -24.58 3.90
N LEU A 247 -4.85 -25.50 4.28
CA LEU A 247 -6.28 -25.30 4.08
C LEU A 247 -6.80 -24.13 4.92
N LEU A 248 -6.31 -23.96 6.15
CA LEU A 248 -6.74 -22.90 7.05
C LEU A 248 -6.32 -21.51 6.56
N GLU A 249 -5.11 -21.36 6.00
CA GLU A 249 -4.70 -20.12 5.33
C GLU A 249 -5.66 -19.78 4.18
N MET A 250 -5.91 -20.75 3.29
CA MET A 250 -6.83 -20.56 2.16
C MET A 250 -8.26 -20.29 2.61
N ALA A 251 -8.70 -20.93 3.71
CA ALA A 251 -10.04 -20.76 4.26
C ALA A 251 -10.25 -19.38 4.84
N LEU A 252 -9.31 -18.91 5.67
CA LEU A 252 -9.33 -17.55 6.21
C LEU A 252 -9.36 -16.50 5.11
N LEU A 253 -8.53 -16.66 4.08
CA LEU A 253 -8.48 -15.73 2.95
C LEU A 253 -9.81 -15.68 2.19
N ASN A 254 -10.30 -16.84 1.74
CA ASN A 254 -11.53 -16.91 0.93
C ASN A 254 -12.77 -16.49 1.71
N TRP A 255 -12.86 -16.87 2.98
CA TRP A 255 -13.95 -16.44 3.86
C TRP A 255 -13.93 -14.92 4.05
N THR A 256 -12.77 -14.35 4.37
CA THR A 256 -12.61 -12.89 4.54
C THR A 256 -13.01 -12.14 3.28
N LEU A 257 -12.50 -12.55 2.11
CA LEU A 257 -12.86 -11.96 0.82
C LEU A 257 -14.36 -12.00 0.59
N SER A 258 -14.99 -13.17 0.82
CA SER A 258 -16.44 -13.35 0.68
C SER A 258 -17.24 -12.40 1.58
N GLU A 259 -16.87 -12.27 2.86
CA GLU A 259 -17.58 -11.39 3.79
C GLU A 259 -17.42 -9.91 3.44
N VAL A 260 -16.20 -9.48 3.08
CA VAL A 260 -15.91 -8.08 2.73
C VAL A 260 -16.55 -7.70 1.39
N MET A 261 -16.62 -8.62 0.41
CA MET A 261 -17.32 -8.40 -0.86
C MET A 261 -18.82 -8.12 -0.68
N LYS A 262 -19.48 -8.76 0.31
CA LYS A 262 -20.89 -8.47 0.63
C LYS A 262 -21.11 -7.02 1.08
N LYS A 263 -20.05 -6.34 1.55
CA LYS A 263 -20.06 -4.92 1.94
C LYS A 263 -19.75 -3.97 0.77
N GLY A 264 -19.68 -4.49 -0.47
CA GLY A 264 -19.52 -3.68 -1.69
C GLY A 264 -18.07 -3.42 -2.11
N PHE A 265 -17.11 -4.15 -1.55
CA PHE A 265 -15.71 -4.06 -1.93
C PHE A 265 -15.42 -4.90 -3.18
N THR A 266 -14.63 -4.34 -4.10
CA THR A 266 -14.16 -5.04 -5.29
C THR A 266 -12.91 -5.85 -4.95
N PRO A 267 -12.89 -7.18 -5.17
CA PRO A 267 -11.73 -8.00 -4.88
C PRO A 267 -10.60 -7.78 -5.89
N LEU A 268 -9.36 -7.78 -5.41
CA LEU A 268 -8.14 -7.62 -6.19
C LEU A 268 -7.05 -8.63 -5.75
N THR A 269 -6.19 -8.97 -6.70
CA THR A 269 -4.82 -9.47 -6.43
C THR A 269 -3.84 -8.43 -6.94
N THR A 270 -2.76 -8.16 -6.21
CA THR A 270 -1.82 -7.08 -6.56
C THR A 270 -0.46 -7.60 -7.01
N PRO A 271 0.28 -6.86 -7.84
CA PRO A 271 1.72 -7.07 -7.97
C PRO A 271 2.40 -6.93 -6.60
N GLU A 272 3.33 -7.82 -6.28
CA GLU A 272 4.06 -7.81 -5.00
C GLU A 272 5.43 -7.14 -5.09
N ILE A 273 5.90 -6.88 -6.32
CA ILE A 273 7.07 -6.06 -6.62
C ILE A 273 6.58 -4.74 -7.21
N VAL A 274 6.94 -3.63 -6.56
CA VAL A 274 6.54 -2.27 -6.94
C VAL A 274 7.77 -1.38 -7.06
N ARG A 275 7.63 -0.19 -7.66
CA ARG A 275 8.70 0.82 -7.61
C ARG A 275 8.82 1.38 -6.20
N SER A 276 10.03 1.58 -5.71
CA SER A 276 10.31 2.16 -4.38
C SER A 276 9.62 3.51 -4.18
N SER A 277 9.50 4.29 -5.27
CA SER A 277 8.78 5.56 -5.24
C SER A 277 7.30 5.42 -4.82
N ILE A 278 6.63 4.31 -5.13
CA ILE A 278 5.24 4.09 -4.71
C ILE A 278 5.15 3.85 -3.20
N VAL A 279 6.11 3.11 -2.63
CA VAL A 279 6.22 2.86 -1.19
C VAL A 279 6.41 4.18 -0.44
N GLU A 280 7.35 5.00 -0.91
CA GLU A 280 7.61 6.34 -0.37
C GLU A 280 6.35 7.23 -0.47
N LYS A 281 5.57 7.14 -1.55
CA LYS A 281 4.39 8.00 -1.80
C LYS A 281 3.26 7.63 -0.85
N CYS A 282 3.17 6.36 -0.45
CA CYS A 282 2.21 5.89 0.53
C CYS A 282 2.62 6.26 1.98
N GLY A 283 3.82 6.80 2.20
CA GLY A 283 4.30 7.24 3.51
C GLY A 283 5.11 6.20 4.28
N PHE A 284 5.50 5.09 3.63
CA PHE A 284 6.36 4.07 4.21
C PHE A 284 7.82 4.47 4.10
N GLN A 285 8.23 5.46 4.89
CA GLN A 285 9.61 5.94 4.96
C GLN A 285 10.26 5.42 6.24
N PRO A 286 11.49 4.89 6.18
CA PRO A 286 12.23 4.50 7.37
C PRO A 286 12.43 5.72 8.30
N ARG A 287 12.10 5.57 9.59
CA ARG A 287 12.40 6.60 10.61
C ARG A 287 13.91 6.61 11.00
N GLY A 288 14.71 5.71 10.44
CA GLY A 288 16.16 5.57 10.67
C GLY A 288 16.77 4.56 9.67
N ASP A 289 17.97 4.06 9.97
CA ASP A 289 18.74 3.20 9.04
C ASP A 289 18.10 1.82 8.79
N ASN A 290 17.23 1.39 9.71
CA ASN A 290 16.51 0.12 9.60
C ASN A 290 15.27 0.28 8.71
N THR A 291 15.37 -0.13 7.46
CA THR A 291 14.22 -0.22 6.54
C THR A 291 13.38 -1.46 6.83
N GLN A 292 12.05 -1.35 6.75
CA GLN A 292 11.12 -2.49 6.79
C GLN A 292 10.88 -3.12 5.40
N VAL A 293 11.50 -2.58 4.35
CA VAL A 293 11.25 -2.92 2.95
C VAL A 293 12.43 -3.71 2.38
N TYR A 294 12.15 -4.83 1.72
CA TYR A 294 13.15 -5.56 0.93
C TYR A 294 13.28 -4.95 -0.48
N SER A 295 14.48 -4.51 -0.86
CA SER A 295 14.77 -3.94 -2.18
C SER A 295 15.31 -4.99 -3.15
N ILE A 296 15.01 -4.83 -4.44
CA ILE A 296 15.54 -5.68 -5.51
C ILE A 296 16.85 -5.08 -6.03
N GLU A 297 17.95 -5.82 -5.87
CA GLU A 297 19.30 -5.38 -6.26
C GLU A 297 19.38 -4.97 -7.73
N GLY A 298 20.03 -3.83 -8.00
CA GLY A 298 20.22 -3.32 -9.36
C GLY A 298 18.97 -2.70 -10.00
N THR A 299 17.89 -2.46 -9.25
CA THR A 299 16.64 -1.88 -9.77
C THR A 299 16.08 -0.77 -8.88
N ASP A 300 15.05 -0.07 -9.35
CA ASP A 300 14.22 0.87 -8.56
C ASP A 300 13.02 0.19 -7.89
N GLN A 301 13.05 -1.14 -7.75
CA GLN A 301 11.93 -1.95 -7.29
C GLN A 301 12.16 -2.56 -5.90
N CYS A 302 11.07 -2.88 -5.22
CA CYS A 302 11.07 -3.49 -3.90
C CYS A 302 9.82 -4.35 -3.67
N LEU A 303 9.87 -5.21 -2.66
CA LEU A 303 8.74 -6.02 -2.21
C LEU A 303 7.82 -5.21 -1.30
N ILE A 304 6.51 -5.44 -1.42
CA ILE A 304 5.50 -4.74 -0.63
C ILE A 304 5.39 -5.32 0.78
N GLY A 305 5.20 -4.46 1.78
CA GLY A 305 4.86 -4.87 3.16
C GLY A 305 3.35 -4.97 3.44
N THR A 306 2.52 -4.58 2.47
CA THR A 306 1.05 -4.59 2.47
C THR A 306 0.51 -4.32 1.06
N ALA A 307 -0.65 -4.90 0.72
CA ALA A 307 -1.38 -4.60 -0.52
C ALA A 307 -1.90 -3.14 -0.59
N GLU A 308 -1.90 -2.41 0.53
CA GLU A 308 -2.18 -0.96 0.56
C GLU A 308 -1.35 -0.19 -0.48
N ILE A 309 -0.06 -0.53 -0.60
CA ILE A 309 0.90 0.16 -1.46
C ILE A 309 0.50 0.06 -2.94
N PRO A 310 0.37 -1.14 -3.53
CA PRO A 310 -0.03 -1.27 -4.93
C PRO A 310 -1.46 -0.79 -5.16
N VAL A 311 -2.40 -0.99 -4.21
CA VAL A 311 -3.79 -0.52 -4.35
C VAL A 311 -3.86 1.00 -4.38
N GLY A 312 -3.14 1.69 -3.48
CA GLY A 312 -3.01 3.14 -3.49
C GLY A 312 -2.44 3.66 -4.81
N GLY A 313 -1.52 2.91 -5.42
CA GLY A 313 -0.92 3.21 -6.72
C GLY A 313 -1.84 3.05 -7.94
N ILE A 314 -2.95 2.32 -7.87
CA ILE A 314 -3.82 2.02 -9.04
C ILE A 314 -4.36 3.29 -9.71
N HIS A 315 -4.63 4.33 -8.91
CA HIS A 315 -5.20 5.60 -9.37
C HIS A 315 -4.19 6.75 -9.35
N MET A 316 -2.88 6.45 -9.28
CA MET A 316 -1.83 7.46 -9.25
C MET A 316 -1.96 8.43 -10.45
N ASP A 317 -1.78 9.72 -10.17
CA ASP A 317 -1.86 10.84 -11.12
C ASP A 317 -3.20 10.97 -11.88
N SER A 318 -4.27 10.34 -11.38
CA SER A 318 -5.60 10.39 -12.00
C SER A 318 -6.52 11.49 -11.43
N ILE A 319 -7.50 11.89 -12.24
CA ILE A 319 -8.63 12.75 -11.83
C ILE A 319 -9.91 11.93 -11.97
N LEU A 320 -10.41 11.44 -10.84
CA LEU A 320 -11.61 10.62 -10.75
C LEU A 320 -12.89 11.45 -10.97
N LEU A 321 -13.91 10.79 -11.50
CA LEU A 321 -15.27 11.34 -11.52
C LEU A 321 -15.88 11.21 -10.12
N GLU A 322 -16.56 12.26 -9.64
CA GLU A 322 -17.22 12.21 -8.33
C GLU A 322 -18.22 11.05 -8.23
N THR A 323 -18.96 10.76 -9.30
CA THR A 323 -19.94 9.65 -9.36
C THR A 323 -19.30 8.26 -9.27
N ALA A 324 -17.98 8.15 -9.37
CA ALA A 324 -17.26 6.89 -9.18
C ALA A 324 -16.83 6.68 -7.72
N LEU A 325 -16.96 7.69 -6.85
CA LEU A 325 -16.61 7.61 -5.44
C LEU A 325 -17.81 7.17 -4.59
N PRO A 326 -17.59 6.42 -3.49
CA PRO A 326 -16.31 5.88 -3.05
C PRO A 326 -15.86 4.66 -3.89
N LEU A 327 -14.54 4.50 -4.06
CA LEU A 327 -13.96 3.25 -4.55
C LEU A 327 -13.56 2.40 -3.35
N LYS A 328 -14.04 1.16 -3.28
CA LYS A 328 -13.79 0.21 -2.19
C LYS A 328 -13.12 -1.04 -2.75
N TYR A 329 -11.94 -1.40 -2.24
CA TYR A 329 -11.15 -2.54 -2.69
C TYR A 329 -10.78 -3.47 -1.53
N ILE A 330 -10.85 -4.78 -1.76
CA ILE A 330 -10.27 -5.79 -0.87
C ILE A 330 -9.20 -6.55 -1.64
N ALA A 331 -7.95 -6.45 -1.21
CA ALA A 331 -6.80 -6.96 -1.95
C ALA A 331 -6.07 -8.04 -1.18
N PHE A 332 -5.82 -9.16 -1.86
CA PHE A 332 -4.92 -10.21 -1.37
C PHE A 332 -3.51 -10.00 -1.91
N SER A 333 -2.52 -10.14 -1.02
CA SER A 333 -1.11 -10.29 -1.41
C SER A 333 -0.33 -11.06 -0.34
N HIS A 334 0.83 -11.58 -0.73
CA HIS A 334 1.91 -11.80 0.23
C HIS A 334 2.53 -10.45 0.61
N CYS A 335 2.94 -10.35 1.86
CA CYS A 335 3.56 -9.18 2.47
C CYS A 335 4.96 -9.56 2.94
N PHE A 336 5.92 -8.70 2.66
CA PHE A 336 7.33 -8.92 2.97
C PHE A 336 7.84 -7.79 3.88
N ARG A 337 8.38 -8.15 5.05
CA ARG A 337 8.92 -7.20 6.02
C ARG A 337 10.27 -7.67 6.53
N THR A 338 11.26 -6.80 6.52
CA THR A 338 12.61 -7.14 7.04
C THR A 338 12.60 -7.35 8.55
N GLU A 339 11.58 -6.86 9.26
CA GLU A 339 11.45 -6.91 10.72
C GLU A 339 12.69 -6.40 11.46
N ALA A 340 13.42 -5.47 10.81
CA ALA A 340 14.64 -4.87 11.34
C ALA A 340 14.32 -4.08 12.61
N GLY A 341 15.15 -4.24 13.65
CA GLY A 341 14.98 -3.57 14.95
C GLY A 341 14.01 -4.26 15.92
N ALA A 342 13.33 -5.34 15.53
CA ALA A 342 12.45 -6.09 16.42
C ALA A 342 13.20 -7.20 17.19
N ALA A 343 13.36 -7.02 18.50
CA ALA A 343 13.91 -8.00 19.44
C ALA A 343 12.92 -8.29 20.59
N GLY A 344 12.93 -9.50 21.15
CA GLY A 344 12.14 -9.87 22.34
C GLY A 344 11.26 -11.11 22.17
N ALA A 345 10.50 -11.47 23.21
CA ALA A 345 9.69 -12.70 23.22
C ALA A 345 8.54 -12.70 22.19
N ALA A 346 8.01 -11.53 21.81
CA ALA A 346 7.02 -11.32 20.76
C ALA A 346 7.60 -11.44 19.32
N THR A 347 8.64 -12.26 19.16
CA THR A 347 9.31 -12.53 17.87
C THR A 347 9.35 -14.01 17.51
N LYS A 348 8.75 -14.89 18.34
CA LYS A 348 8.73 -16.34 18.13
C LYS A 348 7.49 -16.80 17.36
N GLY A 349 7.64 -17.89 16.63
CA GLY A 349 6.55 -18.53 15.89
C GLY A 349 5.97 -17.66 14.78
N LEU A 350 4.64 -17.68 14.63
CA LEU A 350 3.92 -16.96 13.57
C LEU A 350 3.63 -15.49 13.90
N TYR A 351 3.97 -15.01 15.10
CA TYR A 351 3.61 -13.65 15.54
C TYR A 351 4.29 -12.54 14.72
N ARG A 352 5.54 -12.79 14.31
CA ARG A 352 6.36 -11.82 13.55
C ARG A 352 7.30 -12.57 12.60
N VAL A 353 6.98 -12.52 11.32
CA VAL A 353 7.60 -13.30 10.24
C VAL A 353 7.94 -12.40 9.06
N HIS A 354 8.91 -12.80 8.24
CA HIS A 354 9.37 -11.99 7.11
C HIS A 354 8.42 -12.00 5.92
N GLN A 355 7.65 -13.07 5.76
CA GLN A 355 6.68 -13.25 4.68
C GLN A 355 5.36 -13.76 5.25
N PHE A 356 4.25 -13.17 4.82
CA PHE A 356 2.92 -13.63 5.23
C PHE A 356 1.81 -13.19 4.28
N SER A 357 0.72 -13.94 4.26
CA SER A 357 -0.50 -13.62 3.51
C SER A 357 -1.36 -12.60 4.27
N LYS A 358 -1.88 -11.59 3.56
CA LYS A 358 -2.81 -10.58 4.12
C LYS A 358 -3.92 -10.21 3.13
N ALA A 359 -5.12 -9.97 3.67
CA ALA A 359 -6.23 -9.35 2.97
C ALA A 359 -6.42 -7.90 3.47
N GLU A 360 -6.25 -6.92 2.58
CA GLU A 360 -6.28 -5.48 2.89
C GLU A 360 -7.51 -4.80 2.30
N MET A 361 -8.30 -4.13 3.13
CA MET A 361 -9.33 -3.20 2.68
C MET A 361 -8.70 -1.84 2.38
N PHE A 362 -9.13 -1.21 1.29
CA PHE A 362 -8.71 0.13 0.90
C PHE A 362 -9.89 0.93 0.35
N ILE A 363 -10.05 2.17 0.81
CA ILE A 363 -11.12 3.07 0.37
C ILE A 363 -10.50 4.35 -0.17
N ILE A 364 -11.00 4.80 -1.32
CA ILE A 364 -10.79 6.15 -1.86
C ILE A 364 -12.14 6.85 -1.84
N CYS A 365 -12.27 7.94 -1.09
CA CYS A 365 -13.55 8.64 -0.90
C CYS A 365 -13.41 10.16 -0.96
N ARG A 366 -14.55 10.86 -0.87
CA ARG A 366 -14.55 12.31 -0.71
C ARG A 366 -14.12 12.68 0.72
N PRO A 367 -13.52 13.86 0.94
CA PRO A 367 -13.06 14.28 2.26
C PRO A 367 -14.12 14.21 3.37
N GLU A 368 -15.36 14.61 3.05
CA GLU A 368 -16.49 14.64 3.97
C GLU A 368 -17.00 13.25 4.40
N GLU A 369 -16.54 12.17 3.76
CA GLU A 369 -16.98 10.80 4.03
C GLU A 369 -15.94 9.98 4.79
N SER A 370 -14.70 10.48 4.95
CA SER A 370 -13.61 9.64 5.46
C SER A 370 -13.83 9.14 6.87
N GLU A 371 -14.36 9.97 7.78
CA GLU A 371 -14.61 9.54 9.16
C GLU A 371 -15.65 8.40 9.20
N SER A 372 -16.75 8.52 8.44
CA SER A 372 -17.77 7.46 8.40
C SER A 372 -17.25 6.16 7.79
N PHE A 373 -16.34 6.25 6.81
CA PHE A 373 -15.70 5.05 6.25
C PHE A 373 -14.65 4.47 7.18
N HIS A 374 -14.01 5.26 8.05
CA HIS A 374 -13.12 4.74 9.07
C HIS A 374 -13.89 3.90 10.09
N ASP A 375 -15.06 4.41 10.53
CA ASP A 375 -15.99 3.66 11.38
C ASP A 375 -16.55 2.41 10.67
N GLU A 376 -16.84 2.47 9.37
CA GLU A 376 -17.25 1.29 8.59
C GLU A 376 -16.15 0.22 8.56
N LEU A 377 -14.90 0.62 8.30
CA LEU A 377 -13.76 -0.30 8.21
C LEU A 377 -13.52 -1.03 9.54
N ILE A 378 -13.49 -0.30 10.66
CA ILE A 378 -13.28 -0.92 11.97
C ILE A 378 -14.45 -1.83 12.34
N GLN A 379 -15.69 -1.46 12.00
CA GLN A 379 -16.85 -2.32 12.22
C GLN A 379 -16.76 -3.63 11.41
N ILE A 380 -16.24 -3.59 10.18
CA ILE A 380 -16.02 -4.81 9.39
C ILE A 380 -14.99 -5.72 10.07
N GLU A 381 -13.87 -5.18 10.56
CA GLU A 381 -12.87 -5.98 11.30
C GLU A 381 -13.49 -6.60 12.56
N GLU A 382 -14.21 -5.82 13.36
CA GLU A 382 -14.90 -6.31 14.56
C GLU A 382 -15.95 -7.40 14.25
N ASP A 383 -16.73 -7.23 13.18
CA ASP A 383 -17.73 -8.21 12.72
C ASP A 383 -17.05 -9.55 12.34
N LEU A 384 -15.93 -9.49 11.59
CA LEU A 384 -15.16 -10.65 11.18
C LEU A 384 -14.63 -11.41 12.41
N PHE A 385 -13.95 -10.71 13.33
CA PHE A 385 -13.34 -11.35 14.48
C PHE A 385 -14.37 -11.87 15.48
N THR A 386 -15.50 -11.17 15.63
CA THR A 386 -16.65 -11.66 16.40
C THR A 386 -17.24 -12.94 15.79
N SER A 387 -17.36 -12.99 14.47
CA SER A 387 -17.87 -14.19 13.76
C SER A 387 -16.97 -15.41 13.95
N LEU A 388 -15.65 -15.18 14.11
CA LEU A 388 -14.68 -16.23 14.47
C LEU A 388 -14.63 -16.52 15.97
N GLY A 389 -15.51 -15.92 16.78
CA GLY A 389 -15.58 -16.15 18.23
C GLY A 389 -14.34 -15.70 19.00
N LEU A 390 -13.58 -14.74 18.47
CA LEU A 390 -12.37 -14.24 19.13
C LEU A 390 -12.74 -13.30 20.28
N HIS A 391 -11.93 -13.34 21.34
CA HIS A 391 -11.91 -12.32 22.37
C HIS A 391 -10.87 -11.26 22.01
N PHE A 392 -11.29 -10.02 21.84
CA PHE A 392 -10.44 -8.93 21.38
C PHE A 392 -10.85 -7.59 21.99
N LYS A 393 -9.94 -6.62 21.88
CA LYS A 393 -10.21 -5.21 22.18
C LYS A 393 -9.77 -4.34 21.01
N THR A 394 -10.53 -3.28 20.78
CA THR A 394 -10.24 -2.24 19.80
C THR A 394 -9.63 -1.05 20.52
N LEU A 395 -8.54 -0.50 20.00
CA LEU A 395 -7.77 0.59 20.59
C LEU A 395 -7.82 1.84 19.71
N ASP A 396 -7.92 3.03 20.31
CA ASP A 396 -7.62 4.32 19.68
C ASP A 396 -6.14 4.62 19.91
N MET A 397 -5.34 4.53 18.85
CA MET A 397 -3.88 4.53 18.97
C MET A 397 -3.35 5.91 19.28
N ALA A 398 -2.41 5.98 20.21
CA ALA A 398 -1.81 7.24 20.63
C ALA A 398 -0.94 7.90 19.54
N THR A 399 -0.68 9.20 19.70
CA THR A 399 0.03 10.02 18.71
C THR A 399 1.36 9.44 18.22
N ALA A 400 2.18 8.86 19.10
CA ALA A 400 3.49 8.31 18.71
C ALA A 400 3.40 7.07 17.81
N ASP A 401 2.27 6.37 17.83
CA ASP A 401 2.04 5.10 17.12
C ASP A 401 1.18 5.23 15.85
N LEU A 402 0.79 6.46 15.46
CA LEU A 402 0.04 6.69 14.22
C LEU A 402 0.87 6.45 12.92
N GLY A 403 2.19 6.30 13.03
CA GLY A 403 3.06 6.34 11.87
C GLY A 403 3.06 7.72 11.17
N ALA A 404 3.57 7.76 9.94
CA ALA A 404 3.58 8.98 9.14
C ALA A 404 2.24 9.31 8.46
N PRO A 405 1.53 8.36 7.82
CA PRO A 405 0.37 8.70 6.99
C PRO A 405 -0.96 8.83 7.74
N ALA A 406 -1.18 8.10 8.85
CA ALA A 406 -2.48 8.07 9.49
C ALA A 406 -2.81 9.40 10.19
N TYR A 407 -4.00 9.93 9.95
CA TYR A 407 -4.64 11.02 10.70
C TYR A 407 -5.25 10.50 12.00
N ARG A 408 -5.87 9.32 11.93
CA ARG A 408 -6.41 8.52 13.04
C ARG A 408 -6.21 7.04 12.73
N LYS A 409 -5.91 6.23 13.75
CA LYS A 409 -5.61 4.79 13.61
C LYS A 409 -6.30 4.01 14.74
N PHE A 410 -6.97 2.93 14.40
CA PHE A 410 -7.51 1.97 15.35
C PHE A 410 -6.86 0.62 15.14
N ASP A 411 -6.40 0.00 16.23
CA ASP A 411 -5.89 -1.37 16.17
C ASP A 411 -6.83 -2.32 16.90
N ILE A 412 -6.88 -3.57 16.44
CA ILE A 412 -7.55 -4.64 17.17
C ILE A 412 -6.49 -5.60 17.69
N GLU A 413 -6.48 -5.83 18.99
CA GLU A 413 -5.67 -6.86 19.62
C GLU A 413 -6.56 -8.01 20.08
N ALA A 414 -6.19 -9.24 19.75
CA ALA A 414 -6.90 -10.45 20.17
C ALA A 414 -6.13 -11.21 21.25
N TRP A 415 -6.86 -11.85 22.15
CA TRP A 415 -6.28 -12.66 23.22
C TRP A 415 -5.57 -13.89 22.66
N MET A 416 -4.30 -14.07 23.03
CA MET A 416 -3.46 -15.20 22.65
C MET A 416 -3.07 -15.98 23.91
N PRO A 417 -3.74 -17.11 24.22
CA PRO A 417 -3.50 -17.88 25.44
C PRO A 417 -2.03 -18.26 25.67
N GLY A 418 -1.31 -18.65 24.63
CA GLY A 418 0.10 -19.03 24.71
C GLY A 418 1.02 -17.83 25.02
N LEU A 419 0.64 -16.63 24.59
CA LEU A 419 1.35 -15.38 24.93
C LEU A 419 0.94 -14.83 26.30
N GLY A 420 -0.24 -15.21 26.80
CA GLY A 420 -0.79 -14.73 28.08
C GLY A 420 -1.21 -13.25 28.07
N LYS A 421 -1.37 -12.66 26.88
CA LYS A 421 -1.80 -11.28 26.69
C LYS A 421 -2.48 -11.11 25.32
N PHE A 422 -3.03 -9.93 25.11
CA PHE A 422 -3.48 -9.49 23.80
C PHE A 422 -2.30 -9.26 22.85
N GLY A 423 -2.52 -9.50 21.56
CA GLY A 423 -1.61 -9.12 20.48
C GLY A 423 -2.37 -8.60 19.27
N GLU A 424 -1.84 -7.55 18.65
CA GLU A 424 -2.39 -6.89 17.46
C GLU A 424 -2.65 -7.90 16.33
N ILE A 425 -3.85 -7.88 15.74
CA ILE A 425 -4.24 -8.72 14.59
C ILE A 425 -4.72 -7.88 13.38
N SER A 426 -5.12 -6.63 13.60
CA SER A 426 -5.49 -5.70 12.54
C SER A 426 -5.21 -4.25 12.93
N SER A 427 -5.23 -3.39 11.91
CA SER A 427 -5.13 -1.95 12.03
C SER A 427 -5.97 -1.29 10.95
N ALA A 428 -6.72 -0.23 11.29
CA ALA A 428 -7.52 0.59 10.38
C ALA A 428 -7.12 2.06 10.49
N SER A 429 -6.73 2.68 9.38
CA SER A 429 -6.24 4.06 9.32
C SER A 429 -7.04 4.93 8.37
N ASN A 430 -7.41 6.13 8.83
CA ASN A 430 -7.78 7.23 7.96
C ASN A 430 -6.53 8.04 7.63
N CYS A 431 -6.13 8.14 6.37
CA CYS A 431 -4.93 8.87 5.95
C CYS A 431 -5.24 10.26 5.39
N THR A 432 -6.50 10.70 5.42
CA THR A 432 -6.98 11.93 4.80
C THR A 432 -6.38 12.10 3.40
N ASP A 433 -5.85 13.28 3.06
CA ASP A 433 -5.24 13.54 1.76
C ASP A 433 -3.71 13.32 1.74
N TYR A 434 -3.11 12.73 2.79
CA TYR A 434 -1.66 12.57 2.90
C TYR A 434 -1.08 11.74 1.75
N GLN A 435 -1.69 10.59 1.48
CA GLN A 435 -1.24 9.68 0.42
C GLN A 435 -1.68 10.21 -0.96
N SER A 436 -2.92 10.71 -1.07
CA SER A 436 -3.45 11.21 -2.35
C SER A 436 -2.67 12.44 -2.87
N ARG A 437 -2.16 13.31 -2.00
CA ARG A 437 -1.25 14.41 -2.38
C ARG A 437 0.08 13.90 -2.94
N ARG A 438 0.62 12.81 -2.40
CA ARG A 438 1.88 12.20 -2.83
C ARG A 438 1.70 11.37 -4.11
N LEU A 439 0.57 10.69 -4.23
CA LEU A 439 0.17 9.88 -5.39
C LEU A 439 -0.52 10.69 -6.48
N GLY A 440 -0.82 11.97 -6.27
CA GLY A 440 -1.47 12.83 -7.27
C GLY A 440 -2.95 12.51 -7.53
N ILE A 441 -3.64 11.80 -6.63
CA ILE A 441 -5.01 11.32 -6.84
C ILE A 441 -6.01 12.42 -6.49
N ARG A 442 -6.83 12.81 -7.47
CA ARG A 442 -7.83 13.87 -7.30
C ARG A 442 -9.19 13.42 -7.79
N TYR A 443 -10.22 14.16 -7.43
CA TYR A 443 -11.53 14.06 -8.06
C TYR A 443 -12.03 15.42 -8.51
N ARG A 444 -12.94 15.43 -9.49
CA ARG A 444 -13.63 16.64 -9.94
C ARG A 444 -15.04 16.66 -9.36
N PRO A 445 -15.35 17.62 -8.46
CA PRO A 445 -16.71 17.83 -7.97
C PRO A 445 -17.67 18.14 -9.11
N SER A 446 -18.94 17.77 -8.96
CA SER A 446 -19.99 17.93 -9.97
C SER A 446 -20.56 19.35 -9.95
N GLU A 447 -20.55 20.01 -8.78
CA GLU A 447 -20.94 21.41 -8.64
C GLU A 447 -19.72 22.34 -8.57
N PRO A 448 -19.75 23.50 -9.25
CA PRO A 448 -18.76 24.54 -9.03
C PRO A 448 -18.84 25.02 -7.59
N LEU A 449 -17.72 24.95 -6.86
CA LEU A 449 -17.56 25.66 -5.59
C LEU A 449 -18.03 27.11 -5.79
N GLN A 450 -19.09 27.50 -5.09
CA GLN A 450 -19.60 28.87 -5.12
C GLN A 450 -18.58 29.80 -4.45
N THR A 451 -17.59 30.27 -5.21
CA THR A 451 -16.73 31.38 -4.81
C THR A 451 -16.61 32.39 -5.94
N GLY A 452 -17.61 33.28 -5.99
CA GLY A 452 -17.48 34.62 -6.58
C GLY A 452 -17.85 34.77 -8.07
N PRO A 453 -18.42 35.92 -8.45
CA PRO A 453 -18.89 36.17 -9.81
C PRO A 453 -17.71 36.51 -10.73
N LYS A 454 -17.12 35.52 -11.39
CA LYS A 454 -16.32 35.77 -12.60
C LYS A 454 -17.09 35.28 -13.82
N LYS A 455 -17.90 36.18 -14.37
CA LYS A 455 -18.53 36.05 -15.71
C LYS A 455 -17.44 35.76 -16.75
N GLY A 456 -17.64 34.71 -17.55
CA GLY A 456 -17.10 34.69 -18.93
C GLY A 456 -16.39 33.43 -19.42
N LYS A 457 -16.12 32.42 -18.59
CA LYS A 457 -15.67 31.09 -19.08
C LYS A 457 -16.37 30.01 -18.29
N THR A 458 -16.93 29.01 -18.96
CA THR A 458 -17.43 27.77 -18.38
C THR A 458 -16.26 27.04 -17.72
N SER A 459 -15.84 27.48 -16.53
CA SER A 459 -14.70 26.90 -15.82
C SER A 459 -15.18 25.65 -15.12
N LEU A 460 -14.62 24.50 -15.53
CA LEU A 460 -14.77 23.26 -14.77
C LEU A 460 -14.42 23.53 -13.29
N PRO A 461 -15.13 22.90 -12.33
CA PRO A 461 -14.79 22.99 -10.91
C PRO A 461 -13.33 22.59 -10.67
N ALA A 462 -12.68 23.28 -9.73
CA ALA A 462 -11.34 22.93 -9.29
C ALA A 462 -11.34 21.51 -8.72
N THR A 463 -10.36 20.70 -9.12
CA THR A 463 -10.19 19.35 -8.58
C THR A 463 -9.79 19.41 -7.11
N LYS A 464 -10.27 18.46 -6.32
CA LYS A 464 -9.87 18.27 -4.92
C LYS A 464 -9.12 16.96 -4.77
N PHE A 465 -8.23 16.88 -3.77
CA PHE A 465 -7.64 15.60 -3.38
C PHE A 465 -8.72 14.71 -2.73
N VAL A 466 -8.65 13.42 -3.01
CA VAL A 466 -9.47 12.40 -2.33
C VAL A 466 -8.89 12.09 -0.95
N HIS A 467 -9.70 11.51 -0.08
CA HIS A 467 -9.18 10.86 1.12
C HIS A 467 -8.93 9.37 0.87
N THR A 468 -7.89 8.82 1.49
CA THR A 468 -7.58 7.39 1.46
C THR A 468 -7.67 6.78 2.85
N LEU A 469 -8.20 5.57 2.92
CA LEU A 469 -8.28 4.76 4.13
C LEU A 469 -7.84 3.34 3.84
N ASN A 470 -7.26 2.68 4.84
CA ASN A 470 -6.85 1.28 4.77
C ASN A 470 -7.27 0.56 6.05
N ALA A 471 -7.48 -0.75 5.96
CA ALA A 471 -7.75 -1.60 7.11
C ALA A 471 -7.36 -3.06 6.83
N THR A 472 -6.90 -3.79 7.84
CA THR A 472 -6.50 -5.19 7.71
C THR A 472 -7.68 -6.09 8.00
N ALA A 473 -8.31 -6.62 6.96
CA ALA A 473 -9.41 -7.57 7.14
C ALA A 473 -8.93 -8.92 7.70
N CYS A 474 -7.74 -9.39 7.28
CA CYS A 474 -7.16 -10.63 7.80
C CYS A 474 -5.64 -10.69 7.58
N ALA A 475 -4.85 -10.72 8.66
CA ALA A 475 -3.43 -11.06 8.63
C ALA A 475 -3.24 -12.51 9.08
N ILE A 476 -3.01 -13.41 8.12
CA ILE A 476 -3.13 -14.86 8.33
C ILE A 476 -2.30 -15.41 9.50
N PRO A 477 -1.00 -15.07 9.68
CA PRO A 477 -0.19 -15.71 10.71
C PRO A 477 -0.76 -15.53 12.12
N ARG A 478 -1.11 -14.30 12.49
CA ARG A 478 -1.64 -14.00 13.83
C ARG A 478 -3.07 -14.50 14.00
N MET A 479 -3.87 -14.53 12.93
CA MET A 479 -5.17 -15.20 12.95
C MET A 479 -5.03 -16.70 13.22
N MET A 480 -4.05 -17.38 12.61
CA MET A 480 -3.76 -18.78 12.90
C MET A 480 -3.30 -18.98 14.34
N VAL A 481 -2.48 -18.10 14.90
CA VAL A 481 -2.12 -18.13 16.34
C VAL A 481 -3.39 -18.09 17.20
N CYS A 482 -4.25 -17.10 16.97
CA CYS A 482 -5.49 -16.95 17.73
C CYS A 482 -6.39 -18.19 17.62
N LEU A 483 -6.55 -18.74 16.41
CA LEU A 483 -7.41 -19.91 16.19
C LEU A 483 -6.83 -21.18 16.82
N LEU A 484 -5.55 -21.50 16.59
CA LEU A 484 -4.93 -22.69 17.16
C LEU A 484 -4.98 -22.67 18.69
N GLU A 485 -4.64 -21.55 19.31
CA GLU A 485 -4.54 -21.46 20.76
C GLU A 485 -5.90 -21.38 21.46
N ASN A 486 -6.88 -20.64 20.91
CA ASN A 486 -8.19 -20.49 21.56
C ASN A 486 -9.12 -21.69 21.31
N TYR A 487 -8.89 -22.47 20.25
CA TYR A 487 -9.74 -23.61 19.90
C TYR A 487 -9.13 -24.99 20.21
N GLN A 488 -7.98 -25.03 20.87
CA GLN A 488 -7.36 -26.29 21.32
C GLN A 488 -8.23 -27.07 22.31
N GLN A 489 -8.14 -28.39 22.25
CA GLN A 489 -8.78 -29.35 23.14
C GLN A 489 -7.73 -30.12 23.96
N GLU A 490 -8.16 -30.78 25.03
CA GLU A 490 -7.27 -31.51 25.95
C GLU A 490 -6.45 -32.61 25.26
N ASP A 491 -7.03 -33.26 24.25
CA ASP A 491 -6.36 -34.30 23.45
C ASP A 491 -5.36 -33.74 22.42
N GLY A 492 -5.18 -32.41 22.37
CA GLY A 492 -4.32 -31.71 21.44
C GLY A 492 -4.94 -31.43 20.08
N SER A 493 -6.20 -31.81 19.83
CA SER A 493 -6.93 -31.42 18.63
C SER A 493 -7.34 -29.94 18.67
N VAL A 494 -7.63 -29.36 17.50
CA VAL A 494 -8.08 -27.96 17.38
C VAL A 494 -9.40 -27.90 16.62
N VAL A 495 -10.42 -27.29 17.23
CA VAL A 495 -11.73 -27.09 16.61
C VAL A 495 -11.66 -25.98 15.56
N ILE A 496 -12.27 -26.19 14.40
CA ILE A 496 -12.40 -25.16 13.37
C ILE A 496 -13.69 -24.36 13.60
N PRO A 497 -13.62 -23.01 13.69
CA PRO A 497 -14.81 -22.16 13.79
C PRO A 497 -15.80 -22.42 12.65
N GLU A 498 -17.09 -22.43 12.95
CA GLU A 498 -18.13 -22.76 11.96
C GLU A 498 -18.04 -21.96 10.65
N PRO A 499 -17.78 -20.63 10.65
CA PRO A 499 -17.71 -19.87 9.39
C PRO A 499 -16.61 -20.34 8.43
N LEU A 500 -15.55 -20.98 8.95
CA LEU A 500 -14.42 -21.44 8.14
C LEU A 500 -14.62 -22.86 7.59
N ARG A 501 -15.49 -23.68 8.19
CA ARG A 501 -15.70 -25.09 7.80
C ARG A 501 -16.04 -25.27 6.32
N PRO A 502 -16.92 -24.45 5.69
CA PRO A 502 -17.20 -24.56 4.26
C PRO A 502 -15.97 -24.36 3.38
N PHE A 503 -15.03 -23.52 3.81
CA PHE A 503 -13.80 -23.23 3.09
C PHE A 503 -12.66 -24.21 3.42
N MET A 504 -12.79 -24.94 4.53
CA MET A 504 -11.91 -26.04 4.96
C MET A 504 -12.28 -27.40 4.35
N GLY A 505 -13.18 -27.45 3.36
CA GLY A 505 -13.67 -28.70 2.79
C GLY A 505 -14.53 -29.53 3.76
N GLY A 506 -15.17 -28.86 4.73
CA GLY A 506 -15.99 -29.51 5.76
C GLY A 506 -15.22 -30.03 6.98
N ILE A 507 -13.91 -29.79 7.07
CA ILE A 507 -13.14 -30.17 8.25
C ILE A 507 -13.59 -29.33 9.46
N GLU A 508 -14.05 -30.02 10.51
CA GLU A 508 -14.52 -29.40 11.75
C GLU A 508 -13.49 -29.45 12.88
N LEU A 509 -12.52 -30.36 12.78
CA LEU A 509 -11.55 -30.67 13.83
C LEU A 509 -10.22 -31.12 13.22
N ILE A 510 -9.12 -30.43 13.56
CA ILE A 510 -7.76 -30.87 13.24
C ILE A 510 -7.31 -31.83 14.34
N LYS A 511 -7.02 -33.09 13.99
CA LYS A 511 -6.63 -34.13 14.95
C LYS A 511 -5.13 -34.41 14.95
N PRO A 512 -4.55 -34.86 16.08
CA PRO A 512 -3.20 -35.40 16.11
C PRO A 512 -3.01 -36.49 15.06
N LYS A 513 -1.88 -36.44 14.35
CA LYS A 513 -1.54 -37.46 13.36
C LYS A 513 -1.18 -38.76 14.09
N LEU A 514 -1.80 -39.88 13.69
CA LEU A 514 -1.36 -41.21 14.13
C LEU A 514 0.05 -41.43 13.56
N ARG A 515 1.05 -41.47 14.45
CA ARG A 515 2.44 -41.79 14.07
C ARG A 515 2.65 -43.28 13.95
#